data_AF-A0AAV3QX01-F1
#
_entry.id   AF-A0AAV3QX01-F1
#
_cell.length_a   1.000
_cell.length_b   1.000
_cell.length_c   1.000
_cell.angle_alpha   90.00
_cell.angle_beta   90.00
_cell.angle_gamma   90.00
#
_symmetry.space_group_name_H-M   'P 1'
#
loop_
_entity.id
_entity.type
_entity.pdbx_description
1 polymer ?
#
loop_
_entity_poly.entity_id
_entity_poly.type
_entity_poly.pdbx_seq_one_letter_code
_entity_poly.pdbx_strand_id
1 'polypeptide(L)'
;MKDLSILKYFLGIEVAHSQQGIFLSRRKYTLDIISETSLLGAKPAAFPLEQNHHLGSSDNTVRRCRTFMHAPRFDHWTTALRVVKYLKGSPGQGILLKSACSLHLTGWCDSDWVSCPLTR
;
A
#
# COMPACT_ATOMS: atom_id res chain seq x y z
N MET A 1 20.30 1.88 25.04
CA MET A 1 18.99 2.11 24.39
C MET A 1 19.09 3.40 23.60
N LYS A 2 18.81 3.37 22.29
CA LYS A 2 18.72 4.61 21.49
C LYS A 2 17.34 5.21 21.75
N ASP A 3 17.27 6.48 22.10
CA ASP A 3 16.00 7.21 22.13
C ASP A 3 15.39 7.15 20.73
N LEU A 4 14.33 6.34 20.61
CA LEU A 4 13.49 6.33 19.42
C LEU A 4 12.66 7.60 19.47
N SER A 5 13.17 8.64 18.82
CA SER A 5 12.41 9.87 18.57
C SER A 5 11.05 9.54 17.96
N ILE A 6 10.11 10.49 18.01
CA ILE A 6 8.76 10.40 17.43
C ILE A 6 8.79 9.70 16.06
N LEU A 7 7.94 8.69 15.88
CA LEU A 7 7.84 7.91 14.65
C LEU A 7 7.50 8.82 13.47
N LYS A 8 8.34 8.80 12.43
CA LYS A 8 8.18 9.58 11.20
C LYS A 8 7.89 8.72 9.97
N TYR A 9 8.46 7.52 9.90
CA TYR A 9 8.29 6.62 8.77
C TYR A 9 8.29 5.16 9.23
N PHE A 10 7.38 4.36 8.68
CA PHE A 10 7.32 2.92 8.91
C PHE A 10 6.71 2.20 7.70
N LEU A 11 7.44 1.24 7.12
CA LEU A 11 6.96 0.41 5.99
C LEU A 11 6.37 1.23 4.81
N GLY A 12 7.00 2.36 4.47
CA GLY A 12 6.52 3.26 3.42
C GLY A 12 5.34 4.16 3.81
N ILE A 13 4.90 4.12 5.07
CA ILE A 13 3.93 5.04 5.66
C ILE A 13 4.69 6.17 6.34
N GLU A 14 4.30 7.39 6.02
CA GLU A 14 4.78 8.63 6.59
C GLU A 14 3.83 9.04 7.71
N VAL A 15 4.39 9.52 8.81
CA VAL A 15 3.65 9.91 10.02
C VAL A 15 3.97 11.38 10.30
N ALA A 16 2.98 12.23 10.11
CA ALA A 16 3.05 13.66 10.43
C ALA A 16 2.24 13.95 11.71
N HIS A 17 2.87 14.63 12.65
CA HIS A 17 2.24 15.00 13.93
C HIS A 17 1.90 16.49 13.91
N SER A 18 0.71 16.84 14.37
CA SER A 18 0.23 18.23 14.48
C SER A 18 -0.67 18.40 15.70
N GLN A 19 -1.04 19.65 16.03
CA GLN A 19 -2.02 19.92 17.08
C GLN A 19 -3.40 19.29 16.78
N GLN A 20 -3.73 19.07 15.51
CA GLN A 20 -4.98 18.44 15.10
C GLN A 20 -4.97 16.91 15.28
N GLY A 21 -3.80 16.30 15.41
CA GLY A 21 -3.62 14.86 15.55
C GLY A 21 -2.50 14.31 14.65
N ILE A 22 -2.56 13.01 14.38
CA ILE A 22 -1.58 12.25 13.60
C ILE A 22 -2.12 12.01 12.19
N PHE A 23 -1.38 12.43 11.18
CA PHE A 23 -1.68 12.18 9.77
C PHE A 23 -0.77 11.09 9.23
N LEU A 24 -1.37 10.02 8.71
CA LEU A 24 -0.70 8.89 8.08
C LEU A 24 -0.87 8.97 6.56
N SER A 25 0.23 9.05 5.81
CA SER A 25 0.20 9.09 4.34
C SER A 25 1.21 8.14 3.71
N ARG A 26 1.05 7.85 2.41
CA ARG A 26 2.05 7.13 1.60
C ARG A 26 2.51 7.98 0.43
N ARG A 27 2.61 9.30 0.61
CA ARG A 27 2.77 10.24 -0.49
C ARG A 27 4.08 10.01 -1.22
N LYS A 28 5.19 9.97 -0.50
CA LYS A 28 6.51 9.70 -1.10
C LYS A 28 6.52 8.35 -1.82
N TYR A 29 6.09 7.28 -1.16
CA TYR A 29 6.04 5.94 -1.76
C TYR A 29 5.19 5.91 -3.05
N THR A 30 4.04 6.58 -3.05
CA THR A 30 3.16 6.67 -4.23
C THR A 30 3.84 7.42 -5.37
N LEU A 31 4.51 8.54 -5.07
CA LEU A 31 5.24 9.33 -6.07
C LEU A 31 6.43 8.57 -6.64
N ASP A 32 7.16 7.84 -5.80
CA ASP A 32 8.31 7.02 -6.21
C ASP A 32 7.87 5.95 -7.21
N ILE A 33 6.79 5.20 -6.93
CA ILE A 33 6.25 4.20 -7.86
C ILE A 33 5.75 4.82 -9.16
N ILE A 34 5.06 5.97 -9.09
CA ILE A 34 4.56 6.65 -10.30
C ILE A 34 5.74 7.11 -11.18
N SER A 35 6.83 7.57 -10.55
CA SER A 35 8.06 7.97 -11.23
C SER A 35 8.73 6.76 -11.90
N GLU A 36 8.93 5.67 -11.18
CA GLU A 36 9.57 4.44 -11.68
C GLU A 36 8.77 3.79 -12.82
N THR A 37 7.44 3.82 -12.74
CA THR A 37 6.56 3.26 -13.78
C THR A 37 6.38 4.18 -14.99
N SER A 38 7.03 5.35 -15.03
CA SER A 38 6.91 6.36 -16.10
C SER A 38 5.45 6.82 -16.32
N LEU A 39 4.61 6.76 -15.28
CA LEU A 39 3.18 7.10 -15.36
C LEU A 39 2.88 8.58 -15.02
N LEU A 40 3.89 9.42 -14.89
CA LEU A 40 3.75 10.86 -14.62
C LEU A 40 2.87 11.60 -15.65
N GLY A 41 2.86 11.16 -16.92
CA GLY A 41 2.00 11.73 -17.98
C GLY A 41 0.64 11.01 -18.18
N ALA A 42 0.44 9.84 -17.57
CA ALA A 42 -0.75 9.01 -17.83
C ALA A 42 -2.02 9.55 -17.16
N LYS A 43 -3.19 9.42 -17.78
CA LYS A 43 -4.46 9.80 -17.12
C LYS A 43 -4.72 8.92 -15.89
N PRO A 44 -5.15 9.49 -14.74
CA PRO A 44 -5.55 8.70 -13.59
C PRO A 44 -6.71 7.75 -13.92
N ALA A 45 -6.74 6.60 -13.27
CA ALA A 45 -7.87 5.67 -13.37
C ALA A 45 -8.91 6.03 -12.28
N ALA A 46 -10.20 5.92 -12.61
CA ALA A 46 -11.28 6.19 -11.63
C ALA A 46 -11.44 5.06 -10.60
N PHE A 47 -11.12 3.83 -10.98
CA PHE A 47 -11.23 2.64 -10.13
C PHE A 47 -9.94 1.81 -10.17
N PRO A 48 -9.49 1.28 -9.01
CA PRO A 48 -8.22 0.55 -8.92
C PRO A 48 -8.24 -0.78 -9.68
N LEU A 49 -9.41 -1.43 -9.77
CA LEU A 49 -9.60 -2.70 -10.46
C LEU A 49 -11.02 -2.76 -11.07
N GLU A 50 -11.19 -3.44 -12.21
CA GLU A 50 -12.52 -3.81 -12.72
C GLU A 50 -13.02 -5.06 -12.01
N GLN A 51 -14.29 -5.10 -11.62
CA GLN A 51 -14.87 -6.16 -10.79
C GLN A 51 -14.89 -7.56 -11.47
N ASN A 52 -14.63 -7.64 -12.78
CA ASN A 52 -14.74 -8.86 -13.58
C ASN A 52 -13.48 -9.19 -14.40
N HIS A 53 -12.27 -8.96 -13.87
CA HIS A 53 -11.07 -9.51 -14.50
C HIS A 53 -10.99 -11.02 -14.21
N HIS A 54 -11.62 -11.84 -15.07
CA HIS A 54 -11.58 -13.30 -15.00
C HIS A 54 -10.17 -13.80 -15.33
N LEU A 55 -9.26 -13.70 -14.35
CA LEU A 55 -7.92 -14.31 -14.41
C LEU A 55 -8.05 -15.79 -14.06
N GLY A 56 -8.58 -16.58 -15.00
CA GLY A 56 -8.65 -18.05 -14.94
C GLY A 56 -9.77 -18.62 -14.06
N SER A 57 -10.46 -19.61 -14.61
CA SER A 57 -11.56 -20.38 -13.99
C SER A 57 -11.09 -21.20 -12.77
N SER A 58 -12.06 -21.51 -11.90
CA SER A 58 -12.10 -22.43 -10.73
C SER A 58 -11.56 -21.98 -9.35
N ASP A 59 -12.52 -21.72 -8.45
CA ASP A 59 -12.62 -21.99 -7.01
C ASP A 59 -11.43 -21.77 -6.06
N ASN A 60 -11.42 -20.60 -5.37
CA ASN A 60 -11.09 -20.38 -3.94
C ASN A 60 -10.65 -18.92 -3.66
N THR A 61 -11.61 -18.02 -3.41
CA THR A 61 -11.43 -16.56 -3.35
C THR A 61 -10.51 -15.99 -2.25
N VAL A 62 -9.86 -16.80 -1.41
CA VAL A 62 -9.02 -16.31 -0.29
C VAL A 62 -7.53 -16.67 -0.42
N ARG A 63 -7.12 -17.56 -1.34
CA ARG A 63 -5.71 -18.00 -1.45
C ARG A 63 -4.89 -17.29 -2.55
N ARG A 64 -5.47 -16.35 -3.28
CA ARG A 64 -4.97 -15.91 -4.59
C ARG A 64 -4.10 -14.64 -4.60
N CYS A 65 -3.56 -14.20 -3.46
CA CYS A 65 -2.48 -13.21 -3.44
C CYS A 65 -1.09 -13.86 -3.27
N ARG A 66 -1.02 -15.11 -2.77
CA ARG A 66 0.26 -15.75 -2.42
C ARG A 66 1.05 -16.25 -3.63
N THR A 67 0.39 -16.70 -4.68
CA THR A 67 1.04 -17.10 -5.95
C THR A 67 1.30 -15.92 -6.90
N PHE A 68 0.84 -14.70 -6.57
CA PHE A 68 1.05 -13.48 -7.37
C PHE A 68 2.53 -13.11 -7.52
N MET A 69 3.30 -13.24 -6.43
CA MET A 69 4.72 -12.85 -6.38
C MET A 69 5.66 -13.83 -7.12
N HIS A 70 5.22 -15.08 -7.35
CA HIS A 70 6.08 -16.13 -7.88
C HIS A 70 6.10 -16.22 -9.42
N ALA A 71 5.12 -15.67 -10.13
CA ALA A 71 5.08 -15.66 -11.60
C ALA A 71 4.20 -14.52 -12.17
N PRO A 72 4.69 -13.27 -12.21
CA PRO A 72 3.95 -12.16 -12.83
C PRO A 72 3.79 -12.41 -14.34
N ARG A 73 2.56 -12.29 -14.83
CA ARG A 73 2.21 -12.38 -16.25
C ARG A 73 1.82 -10.99 -16.77
N PHE A 74 1.78 -10.82 -18.09
CA PHE A 74 1.49 -9.53 -18.74
C PHE A 74 0.16 -8.90 -18.30
N ASP A 75 -0.90 -9.70 -18.13
CA ASP A 75 -2.21 -9.22 -17.63
C ASP A 75 -2.11 -8.70 -16.19
N HIS A 76 -1.25 -9.31 -15.38
CA HIS A 76 -0.99 -8.89 -14.01
C HIS A 76 -0.27 -7.54 -13.97
N TRP A 77 0.68 -7.32 -14.88
CA TRP A 77 1.39 -6.04 -14.99
C TRP A 77 0.43 -4.92 -15.41
N THR A 78 -0.43 -5.16 -16.40
CA THR A 78 -1.44 -4.20 -16.84
C THR A 78 -2.41 -3.84 -15.70
N THR A 79 -2.78 -4.84 -14.91
CA THR A 79 -3.59 -4.66 -13.70
C THR A 79 -2.86 -3.83 -12.64
N ALA A 80 -1.59 -4.13 -12.36
CA ALA A 80 -0.78 -3.38 -11.41
C ALA A 80 -0.62 -1.92 -11.84
N LEU A 81 -0.34 -1.66 -13.11
CA LEU A 81 -0.27 -0.30 -13.66
C LEU A 81 -1.59 0.46 -13.53
N ARG A 82 -2.75 -0.22 -13.61
CA ARG A 82 -4.06 0.40 -13.38
C ARG A 82 -4.21 0.86 -11.93
N VAL A 83 -3.75 0.05 -10.97
CA VAL A 83 -3.71 0.45 -9.55
C VAL A 83 -2.80 1.67 -9.35
N VAL A 84 -1.62 1.69 -9.98
CA VAL A 84 -0.72 2.87 -9.92
C VAL A 84 -1.37 4.12 -10.54
N LYS A 85 -2.07 3.98 -11.67
CA LYS A 85 -2.86 5.07 -12.28
C LYS A 85 -3.99 5.56 -11.35
N TYR A 86 -4.60 4.68 -10.58
CA TYR A 86 -5.60 5.08 -9.59
C TYR A 86 -4.96 5.89 -8.46
N LEU A 87 -3.85 5.41 -7.88
CA LEU A 87 -3.12 6.11 -6.82
C LEU A 87 -2.64 7.51 -7.24
N LYS A 88 -2.36 7.70 -8.53
CA LYS A 88 -2.03 9.02 -9.10
C LYS A 88 -3.15 10.06 -8.93
N GLY A 89 -4.42 9.65 -8.83
CA GLY A 89 -5.53 10.57 -8.66
C GLY A 89 -5.44 11.38 -7.36
N SER A 90 -4.82 10.83 -6.32
CA SER A 90 -4.76 11.45 -4.99
C SER A 90 -3.52 10.99 -4.20
N PRO A 91 -2.29 11.32 -4.65
CA PRO A 91 -1.06 10.81 -4.04
C PRO A 91 -0.85 11.30 -2.61
N GLY A 92 -1.49 12.40 -2.20
CA GLY A 92 -1.44 12.91 -0.82
C GLY A 92 -2.51 12.33 0.11
N GLN A 93 -3.33 11.39 -0.33
CA GLN A 93 -4.42 10.85 0.47
C GLN A 93 -3.87 10.06 1.66
N GLY A 94 -4.51 10.24 2.80
CA GLY A 94 -4.05 9.69 4.07
C GLY A 94 -5.18 9.64 5.10
N ILE A 95 -4.84 9.15 6.28
CA ILE A 95 -5.77 9.01 7.40
C ILE A 95 -5.36 10.01 8.49
N LEU A 96 -6.30 10.88 8.88
CA LEU A 96 -6.11 11.78 10.02
C LEU A 96 -6.74 11.17 11.28
N LEU A 97 -5.91 10.89 12.26
CA LEU A 97 -6.29 10.44 13.59
C LEU A 97 -6.32 11.65 14.53
N LYS A 98 -7.52 12.14 14.87
CA LYS A 98 -7.70 13.40 15.61
C LYS A 98 -7.18 13.34 17.05
N SER A 99 -6.60 14.45 17.50
CA SER A 99 -6.06 14.64 18.87
C SER A 99 -7.12 14.59 19.98
N ALA A 100 -8.39 14.82 19.66
CA ALA A 100 -9.49 14.78 20.63
C ALA A 100 -9.73 13.38 21.24
N CYS A 101 -9.13 12.34 20.68
CA CYS A 101 -9.13 10.99 21.24
C CYS A 101 -7.76 10.71 21.86
N SER A 102 -7.71 10.04 23.02
CA SER A 102 -6.47 9.49 23.59
C SER A 102 -5.90 8.40 22.68
N LEU A 103 -5.26 8.81 21.59
CA LEU A 103 -4.82 7.92 20.53
C LEU A 103 -3.34 7.59 20.72
N HIS A 104 -3.07 6.34 21.09
CA HIS A 104 -1.71 5.80 21.19
C HIS A 104 -1.39 4.97 19.94
N LEU A 105 -0.48 5.46 19.09
CA LEU A 105 -0.07 4.75 17.88
C LEU A 105 1.02 3.72 18.22
N THR A 106 0.71 2.44 18.03
CA THR A 106 1.68 1.33 18.12
C THR A 106 1.88 0.72 16.74
N GLY A 107 3.13 0.44 16.38
CA GLY A 107 3.49 -0.23 15.12
C GLY A 107 4.10 -1.59 15.42
N TRP A 108 3.54 -2.65 14.83
CA TRP A 108 4.12 -3.98 14.85
C TRP A 108 4.71 -4.31 13.48
N CYS A 109 5.86 -4.98 13.47
CA CYS A 109 6.50 -5.49 12.26
C CYS A 109 6.66 -7.01 12.42
N ASP A 110 5.96 -7.80 11.62
CA ASP A 110 6.19 -9.24 11.57
C ASP A 110 7.51 -9.50 10.84
N SER A 111 8.56 -9.80 11.60
CA SER A 111 9.88 -10.19 11.09
C SER A 111 9.89 -11.64 10.58
N ASP A 112 8.84 -12.39 10.92
CA ASP A 112 8.80 -13.85 10.91
C ASP A 112 8.03 -14.43 9.71
N TRP A 113 7.95 -13.66 8.61
CA TRP A 113 7.31 -14.12 7.37
C TRP A 113 7.92 -15.43 6.83
N VAL A 114 9.19 -15.69 7.15
CA VAL A 114 9.94 -16.89 6.74
C VAL A 114 9.65 -18.11 7.62
N SER A 115 9.20 -17.92 8.87
CA SER A 115 8.98 -19.00 9.85
C SER A 115 7.52 -19.46 9.96
N CYS A 116 6.61 -18.92 9.15
CA CYS A 116 5.21 -19.35 9.14
C CYS A 116 5.09 -20.80 8.63
N PRO A 117 4.59 -21.76 9.43
CA PRO A 117 4.46 -23.16 9.01
C PRO A 117 3.48 -23.38 7.84
N LEU A 118 2.65 -22.37 7.53
CA LEU A 118 1.67 -22.41 6.46
C LEU A 118 2.27 -22.15 5.07
N THR A 119 3.56 -21.81 4.96
CA THR A 119 4.24 -21.57 3.68
C THR A 119 5.12 -22.71 3.18
N ARG A 120 5.23 -23.83 3.91
CA ARG A 120 5.95 -25.04 3.47
C ARG A 120 5.10 -25.96 2.60
#